data_AF-A0A2H0TTW9-F1
#
_entry.id   AF-A0A2H0TTW9-F1
#
_cell.length_a   1.000
_cell.length_b   1.000
_cell.length_c   1.000
_cell.angle_alpha   90.00
_cell.angle_beta   90.00
_cell.angle_gamma   90.00
#
_symmetry.space_group_name_H-M   'P 1'
#
loop_
_entity.id
_entity.type
_entity.pdbx_description
1 polymer ?
#
loop_
_entity_poly.entity_id
_entity_poly.type
_entity_poly.pdbx_seq_one_letter_code
_entity_poly.pdbx_strand_id
1 'polypeptide(L)'
;MEVMAGQDLKDATTVPDSVDEYSKFLDRPIQGMRVGVPKEYFEHHGIDSEVLTCIRTQLKRLQEMGCELVDISLAHTKYAIPVYYIIVPSEDSSNLARLDGIRYGVRAEADSLYDVYALSRAHGFPSEVKRRIMIGTYALSAGYFDAYYRKAQRVRTLIKQDFETVFENQVDIVVTPTSPFPAFDLGAKADPLSMYLADVFVSPASLAGVPALSVPAGTTTDGLPIGLQIIGPRLSEGIILNVGHQLTAN
;
A
#
# COMPACT_ATOMS: atom_id res chain seq x y z
N MET A 1 -4.63 15.90 8.31
CA MET A 1 -3.55 15.01 8.78
C MET A 1 -2.84 15.58 10.01
N GLU A 2 -2.49 16.87 10.05
CA GLU A 2 -1.81 17.51 11.21
C GLU A 2 -2.49 17.24 12.57
N VAL A 3 -3.82 17.26 12.61
CA VAL A 3 -4.60 17.07 13.85
C VAL A 3 -4.55 15.63 14.38
N MET A 4 -4.34 14.65 13.50
CA MET A 4 -4.39 13.21 13.84
C MET A 4 -3.01 12.57 13.98
N ALA A 5 -1.96 13.25 13.53
CA ALA A 5 -0.59 12.76 13.60
C ALA A 5 0.06 13.11 14.95
N GLY A 6 1.13 12.40 15.29
CA GLY A 6 1.95 12.67 16.47
C GLY A 6 2.16 11.44 17.35
N GLN A 7 2.97 11.62 18.38
CA GLN A 7 3.27 10.57 19.34
C GLN A 7 2.06 10.30 20.24
N ASP A 8 1.74 9.02 20.44
CA ASP A 8 0.78 8.56 21.44
C ASP A 8 1.48 7.62 22.43
N LEU A 9 1.43 7.97 23.72
CA LEU A 9 2.01 7.16 24.80
C LEU A 9 1.35 5.78 24.95
N LYS A 10 0.14 5.57 24.37
CA LYS A 10 -0.54 4.28 24.35
C LYS A 10 -0.17 3.41 23.16
N ASP A 11 0.56 3.95 22.19
CA ASP A 11 1.04 3.22 21.02
C ASP A 11 2.56 3.34 20.90
N ALA A 12 3.24 2.26 21.32
CA ALA A 12 4.70 2.15 21.27
C ALA A 12 5.29 2.17 19.85
N THR A 13 4.46 2.11 18.81
CA THR A 13 4.90 2.19 17.41
C THR A 13 4.85 3.61 16.84
N THR A 14 4.24 4.56 17.56
CA THR A 14 4.31 5.99 17.18
C THR A 14 5.71 6.55 17.43
N VAL A 15 6.17 7.37 16.50
CA VAL A 15 7.54 7.92 16.54
C VAL A 15 7.57 9.27 17.26
N PRO A 16 8.71 9.63 17.90
CA PRO A 16 8.82 10.88 18.66
C PRO A 16 9.05 12.11 17.78
N ASP A 17 9.18 11.94 16.46
CA ASP A 17 9.35 13.03 15.50
C ASP A 17 8.20 14.05 15.61
N SER A 18 8.52 15.34 15.50
CA SER A 18 7.51 16.39 15.50
C SER A 18 6.65 16.33 14.24
N VAL A 19 5.36 16.59 14.40
CA VAL A 19 4.43 16.70 13.26
C VAL A 19 4.65 18.04 12.58
N ASP A 20 5.00 18.01 11.30
CA ASP A 20 5.06 19.20 10.47
C ASP A 20 3.67 19.83 10.29
N GLU A 21 3.62 21.16 10.20
CA GLU A 21 2.42 21.89 9.78
C GLU A 21 2.23 21.73 8.26
N TYR A 22 1.74 20.57 7.82
CA TYR A 22 1.58 20.19 6.40
C TYR A 22 0.88 21.26 5.53
N SER A 23 -0.05 22.00 6.09
CA SER A 23 -0.80 23.10 5.48
C SER A 23 0.12 24.23 5.00
N LYS A 24 1.25 24.47 5.69
CA LYS A 24 2.28 25.43 5.27
C LYS A 24 3.16 24.92 4.12
N PHE A 25 2.93 23.70 3.62
CA PHE A 25 3.63 23.15 2.47
C PHE A 25 2.86 23.36 1.17
N LEU A 26 1.54 23.53 1.21
CA LEU A 26 0.64 23.38 0.04
C LEU A 26 0.92 24.36 -1.13
N ASP A 27 1.50 25.52 -0.84
CA ASP A 27 1.84 26.53 -1.86
C ASP A 27 3.34 26.61 -2.16
N ARG A 28 4.14 25.65 -1.66
CA ARG A 28 5.59 25.67 -1.90
C ARG A 28 5.88 25.33 -3.36
N PRO A 29 6.79 26.07 -4.02
CA PRO A 29 7.13 25.80 -5.41
C PRO A 29 7.72 24.40 -5.57
N ILE A 30 7.32 23.70 -6.62
CA ILE A 30 7.81 22.37 -6.98
C ILE A 30 8.80 22.37 -8.16
N GLN A 31 9.15 23.57 -8.66
CA GLN A 31 10.14 23.74 -9.73
C GLN A 31 11.48 23.12 -9.32
N GLY A 32 12.07 22.31 -10.19
CA GLY A 32 13.33 21.60 -9.96
C GLY A 32 13.20 20.34 -9.10
N MET A 33 11.98 19.98 -8.65
CA MET A 33 11.77 18.73 -7.93
C MET A 33 12.00 17.53 -8.84
N ARG A 34 12.76 16.55 -8.37
CA ARG A 34 13.06 15.32 -9.09
C ARG A 34 11.97 14.28 -8.80
N VAL A 35 11.27 13.87 -9.86
CA VAL A 35 10.14 12.95 -9.80
C VAL A 35 10.56 11.62 -10.41
N GLY A 36 10.63 10.60 -9.58
CA GLY A 36 10.96 9.23 -9.97
C GLY A 36 9.83 8.54 -10.71
N VAL A 37 10.16 7.95 -11.85
CA VAL A 37 9.26 7.12 -12.67
C VAL A 37 9.83 5.69 -12.69
N PRO A 38 9.28 4.74 -11.90
CA PRO A 38 9.82 3.39 -11.81
C PRO A 38 9.55 2.58 -13.07
N LYS A 39 10.60 2.13 -13.75
CA LYS A 39 10.47 1.35 -15.00
C LYS A 39 9.58 0.12 -14.82
N GLU A 40 9.73 -0.58 -13.70
CA GLU A 40 8.99 -1.80 -13.36
C GLU A 40 7.47 -1.57 -13.29
N TYR A 41 7.03 -0.35 -12.99
CA TYR A 41 5.60 -0.02 -12.90
C TYR A 41 4.99 0.31 -14.25
N PHE A 42 5.75 0.94 -15.15
CA PHE A 42 5.24 1.34 -16.48
C PHE A 42 5.46 0.26 -17.55
N GLU A 43 6.35 -0.70 -17.30
CA GLU A 43 6.55 -1.90 -18.11
C GLU A 43 5.69 -3.09 -17.63
N HIS A 44 4.91 -2.92 -16.55
CA HIS A 44 4.08 -3.97 -16.00
C HIS A 44 3.01 -4.41 -17.01
N HIS A 45 2.90 -5.72 -17.24
CA HIS A 45 1.88 -6.28 -18.09
C HIS A 45 0.51 -6.22 -17.41
N GLY A 46 -0.54 -5.86 -18.17
CA GLY A 46 -1.92 -5.85 -17.67
C GLY A 46 -2.40 -4.52 -17.08
N ILE A 47 -1.66 -3.43 -17.28
CA ILE A 47 -2.16 -2.08 -17.03
C ILE A 47 -3.11 -1.69 -18.17
N ASP A 48 -4.23 -1.11 -17.81
CA ASP A 48 -5.18 -0.51 -18.74
C ASP A 48 -4.54 0.66 -19.51
N SER A 49 -4.75 0.72 -20.83
CA SER A 49 -4.14 1.74 -21.68
C SER A 49 -4.62 3.16 -21.36
N GLU A 50 -5.86 3.33 -20.92
CA GLU A 50 -6.38 4.64 -20.51
C GLU A 50 -5.73 5.10 -19.21
N VAL A 51 -5.51 4.20 -18.25
CA VAL A 51 -4.72 4.47 -17.03
C VAL A 51 -3.31 4.92 -17.40
N LEU A 52 -2.61 4.17 -18.25
CA LEU A 52 -1.24 4.50 -18.64
C LEU A 52 -1.15 5.86 -19.35
N THR A 53 -2.10 6.14 -20.24
CA THR A 53 -2.17 7.41 -20.98
C THR A 53 -2.46 8.58 -20.05
N CYS A 54 -3.40 8.40 -19.11
CA CYS A 54 -3.75 9.39 -18.09
C CYS A 54 -2.54 9.73 -17.20
N ILE A 55 -1.84 8.72 -16.68
CA ILE A 55 -0.67 8.95 -15.82
C ILE A 55 0.48 9.60 -16.58
N ARG A 56 0.74 9.21 -17.84
CA ARG A 56 1.73 9.90 -18.69
C ARG A 56 1.38 11.37 -18.94
N THR A 57 0.09 11.70 -19.04
CA THR A 57 -0.38 13.08 -19.16
C THR A 57 -0.08 13.89 -17.90
N GLN A 58 -0.29 13.30 -16.71
CA GLN A 58 0.04 13.96 -15.44
C GLN A 58 1.54 14.10 -15.22
N LEU A 59 2.36 13.12 -15.64
CA LEU A 59 3.83 13.25 -15.63
C LEU A 59 4.30 14.41 -16.52
N LYS A 60 3.70 14.58 -17.70
CA LYS A 60 3.98 15.73 -18.57
C LYS A 60 3.58 17.05 -17.91
N ARG A 61 2.43 17.10 -17.23
CA ARG A 61 2.01 18.28 -16.47
C ARG A 61 3.02 18.65 -15.37
N LEU A 62 3.55 17.66 -14.63
CA LEU A 62 4.62 17.91 -13.65
C LEU A 62 5.88 18.51 -14.32
N GLN A 63 6.26 18.06 -15.52
CA GLN A 63 7.34 18.67 -16.28
C GLN A 63 7.05 20.11 -16.70
N GLU A 64 5.81 20.39 -17.14
CA GLU A 64 5.37 21.74 -17.51
C GLU A 64 5.35 22.69 -16.30
N MET A 65 5.11 22.15 -15.10
CA MET A 65 5.26 22.84 -13.81
C MET A 65 6.72 22.90 -13.32
N GLY A 66 7.65 22.40 -14.13
CA GLY A 66 9.08 22.54 -13.93
C GLY A 66 9.76 21.47 -13.10
N CYS A 67 9.10 20.35 -12.85
CA CYS A 67 9.73 19.17 -12.24
C CYS A 67 10.63 18.43 -13.26
N GLU A 68 11.63 17.72 -12.76
CA GLU A 68 12.51 16.87 -13.55
C GLU A 68 12.07 15.41 -13.42
N LEU A 69 11.69 14.77 -14.54
CA LEU A 69 11.40 13.33 -14.51
C LEU A 69 12.70 12.54 -14.56
N VAL A 70 12.83 11.58 -13.64
CA VAL A 70 13.98 10.70 -13.54
C VAL A 70 13.50 9.26 -13.64
N ASP A 71 13.96 8.53 -14.67
CA ASP A 71 13.72 7.09 -14.75
C ASP A 71 14.49 6.36 -13.66
N ILE A 72 13.78 5.72 -12.74
CA ILE A 72 14.36 4.96 -11.63
C ILE A 72 14.03 3.47 -11.74
N SER A 73 14.68 2.65 -10.91
CA SER A 73 14.41 1.22 -10.79
C SER A 73 14.09 0.86 -9.35
N LEU A 74 12.98 0.16 -9.17
CA LEU A 74 12.57 -0.49 -7.92
C LEU A 74 12.57 -2.00 -8.14
N ALA A 75 13.77 -2.57 -8.31
CA ALA A 75 13.99 -3.92 -8.83
C ALA A 75 13.26 -5.04 -8.07
N HIS A 76 13.04 -4.86 -6.76
CA HIS A 76 12.39 -5.85 -5.90
C HIS A 76 10.87 -5.70 -5.84
N THR A 77 10.28 -4.69 -6.50
CA THR A 77 8.83 -4.45 -6.42
C THR A 77 7.99 -5.59 -6.99
N LYS A 78 8.53 -6.38 -7.92
CA LYS A 78 7.89 -7.61 -8.42
C LYS A 78 7.60 -8.64 -7.33
N TYR A 79 8.30 -8.55 -6.19
CA TYR A 79 8.07 -9.41 -5.02
C TYR A 79 7.12 -8.80 -4.00
N ALA A 80 6.66 -7.56 -4.18
CA ALA A 80 5.84 -6.87 -3.18
C ALA A 80 4.53 -7.60 -2.89
N ILE A 81 3.76 -7.98 -3.92
CA ILE A 81 2.51 -8.74 -3.75
C ILE A 81 2.74 -10.06 -2.98
N PRO A 82 3.61 -11.00 -3.41
CA PRO A 82 3.79 -12.24 -2.68
C PRO A 82 4.34 -12.02 -1.25
N VAL A 83 5.22 -11.03 -1.03
CA VAL A 83 5.71 -10.69 0.31
C VAL A 83 4.58 -10.17 1.19
N TYR A 84 3.75 -9.27 0.68
CA TYR A 84 2.59 -8.72 1.38
C TYR A 84 1.62 -9.83 1.79
N TYR A 85 1.30 -10.75 0.87
CA TYR A 85 0.40 -11.88 1.11
C TYR A 85 1.00 -13.03 1.95
N ILE A 86 2.27 -12.92 2.35
CA ILE A 86 2.84 -13.77 3.41
C ILE A 86 2.83 -13.02 4.74
N ILE A 87 3.33 -11.78 4.77
CA ILE A 87 3.50 -11.01 6.00
C ILE A 87 2.15 -10.67 6.62
N VAL A 88 1.25 -10.04 5.86
CA VAL A 88 -0.03 -9.55 6.39
C VAL A 88 -0.91 -10.70 6.88
N PRO A 89 -1.14 -11.78 6.12
CA PRO A 89 -1.92 -12.91 6.65
C PRO A 89 -1.27 -13.58 7.86
N SER A 90 0.07 -13.64 7.94
CA SER A 90 0.78 -14.15 9.13
C SER A 90 0.47 -13.31 10.36
N GLU A 91 0.54 -11.99 10.25
CA GLU A 91 0.23 -11.05 11.33
C GLU A 91 -1.27 -11.10 11.68
N ASP A 92 -2.15 -11.12 10.68
CA ASP A 92 -3.61 -11.27 10.84
C ASP A 92 -3.96 -12.55 11.61
N SER A 93 -3.28 -13.67 11.32
CA SER A 93 -3.55 -14.95 11.99
C SER A 93 -3.36 -14.89 13.51
N SER A 94 -2.41 -14.07 13.97
CA SER A 94 -2.17 -13.79 15.39
C SER A 94 -3.08 -12.68 15.92
N ASN A 95 -3.19 -11.56 15.20
CA ASN A 95 -3.98 -10.40 15.62
C ASN A 95 -5.46 -10.75 15.83
N LEU A 96 -6.03 -11.58 14.94
CA LEU A 96 -7.41 -12.03 14.97
C LEU A 96 -7.64 -13.24 15.89
N ALA A 97 -6.59 -13.82 16.49
CA ALA A 97 -6.74 -14.94 17.43
C ALA A 97 -7.54 -14.55 18.69
N ARG A 98 -7.50 -13.27 19.07
CA ARG A 98 -8.27 -12.71 20.20
C ARG A 98 -9.80 -12.75 20.02
N LEU A 99 -10.26 -12.94 18.78
CA LEU A 99 -11.69 -13.02 18.43
C LEU A 99 -12.13 -14.47 18.58
N ASP A 100 -12.56 -14.79 19.79
CA ASP A 100 -12.86 -16.15 20.24
C ASP A 100 -14.29 -16.34 20.76
N GLY A 101 -15.05 -15.26 20.90
CA GLY A 101 -16.41 -15.29 21.44
C GLY A 101 -16.48 -15.41 22.98
N ILE A 102 -15.34 -15.39 23.68
CA ILE A 102 -15.31 -15.54 25.15
C ILE A 102 -15.60 -14.21 25.85
N ARG A 103 -14.87 -13.16 25.46
CA ARG A 103 -14.97 -11.84 26.10
C ARG A 103 -15.98 -10.93 25.40
N TYR A 104 -16.11 -11.06 24.09
CA TYR A 104 -16.95 -10.21 23.26
C TYR A 104 -17.16 -10.84 21.87
N GLY A 105 -18.14 -10.32 21.13
CA GLY A 105 -18.42 -10.70 19.74
C GLY A 105 -19.36 -11.89 19.60
N VAL A 106 -19.27 -12.57 18.46
CA VAL A 106 -20.09 -13.76 18.14
C VAL A 106 -19.63 -14.93 19.00
N ARG A 107 -20.57 -15.56 19.70
CA ARG A 107 -20.34 -16.76 20.49
C ARG A 107 -21.30 -17.86 20.06
N ALA A 108 -20.75 -19.03 19.75
CA ALA A 108 -21.52 -20.24 19.54
C ALA A 108 -21.84 -20.91 20.89
N GLU A 109 -23.07 -21.40 21.03
CA GLU A 109 -23.44 -22.32 22.09
C GLU A 109 -22.87 -23.71 21.77
N ALA A 110 -22.09 -24.28 22.69
CA ALA A 110 -21.48 -25.60 22.52
C ALA A 110 -21.09 -26.21 23.88
N ASP A 111 -20.96 -27.53 23.91
CA ASP A 111 -20.72 -28.31 25.13
C ASP A 111 -19.24 -28.37 25.55
N SER A 112 -18.32 -28.03 24.64
CA SER A 112 -16.88 -28.04 24.88
C SER A 112 -16.24 -26.68 24.61
N LEU A 113 -15.18 -26.37 25.36
CA LEU A 113 -14.42 -25.13 25.13
C LEU A 113 -13.85 -25.08 23.71
N TYR A 114 -13.39 -26.22 23.20
CA TYR A 114 -12.88 -26.33 21.83
C TYR A 114 -13.94 -25.91 20.80
N ASP A 115 -15.17 -26.43 20.95
CA ASP A 115 -16.25 -26.13 20.01
C ASP A 115 -16.74 -24.68 20.13
N VAL A 116 -16.72 -24.09 21.34
CA VAL A 116 -16.96 -22.66 21.49
C VAL A 116 -15.97 -21.86 20.65
N TYR A 117 -14.66 -22.15 20.69
CA TYR A 117 -13.68 -21.45 19.84
C TYR A 117 -13.92 -21.73 18.34
N ALA A 118 -14.00 -23.00 17.96
CA ALA A 118 -14.05 -23.43 16.57
C ALA A 118 -15.31 -22.91 15.86
N LEU A 119 -16.49 -23.08 16.47
CA LEU A 119 -17.76 -22.67 15.87
C LEU A 119 -17.95 -21.15 15.90
N SER A 120 -17.56 -20.46 16.98
CA SER A 120 -17.64 -19.00 17.04
C SER A 120 -16.84 -18.35 15.92
N ARG A 121 -15.62 -18.86 15.67
CA ARG A 121 -14.75 -18.37 14.58
C ARG A 121 -15.24 -18.80 13.21
N ALA A 122 -15.74 -20.03 13.07
CA ALA A 122 -16.28 -20.52 11.79
C ALA A 122 -17.49 -19.71 11.31
N HIS A 123 -18.39 -19.37 12.22
CA HIS A 123 -19.59 -18.57 11.94
C HIS A 123 -19.30 -17.06 11.89
N GLY A 124 -18.37 -16.57 12.72
CA GLY A 124 -18.07 -15.15 12.82
C GLY A 124 -17.22 -14.60 11.67
N PHE A 125 -16.34 -15.41 11.07
CA PHE A 125 -15.46 -14.93 9.99
C PHE A 125 -15.98 -15.25 8.59
N PRO A 126 -15.98 -14.25 7.69
CA PRO A 126 -16.15 -14.47 6.26
C PRO A 126 -15.06 -15.38 5.67
N SER A 127 -15.36 -15.99 4.51
CA SER A 127 -14.45 -16.93 3.84
C SER A 127 -13.07 -16.35 3.53
N GLU A 128 -12.97 -15.08 3.13
CA GLU A 128 -11.69 -14.41 2.84
C GLU A 128 -10.83 -14.28 4.10
N VAL A 129 -11.43 -13.87 5.22
CA VAL A 129 -10.72 -13.76 6.51
C VAL A 129 -10.22 -15.13 6.98
N LYS A 130 -11.06 -16.17 6.86
CA LYS A 130 -10.66 -17.56 7.18
C LYS A 130 -9.48 -18.00 6.31
N ARG A 131 -9.49 -17.68 5.01
CA ARG A 131 -8.40 -18.00 4.07
C ARG A 131 -7.09 -17.35 4.49
N ARG A 132 -7.12 -16.06 4.84
CA ARG A 132 -5.93 -15.33 5.34
C ARG A 132 -5.40 -15.92 6.64
N ILE A 133 -6.27 -16.21 7.60
CA ILE A 133 -5.85 -16.85 8.87
C ILE A 133 -5.18 -18.20 8.60
N MET A 134 -5.74 -19.03 7.71
CA MET A 134 -5.16 -20.34 7.35
C MET A 134 -3.78 -20.21 6.70
N ILE A 135 -3.62 -19.31 5.73
CA ILE A 135 -2.34 -19.06 5.05
C ILE A 135 -1.30 -18.53 6.04
N GLY A 136 -1.68 -17.58 6.89
CA GLY A 136 -0.81 -17.00 7.90
C GLY A 136 -0.34 -18.02 8.94
N THR A 137 -1.28 -18.82 9.46
CA THR A 137 -0.97 -19.89 10.41
C THR A 137 -0.01 -20.90 9.81
N TYR A 138 -0.22 -21.25 8.53
CA TYR A 138 0.68 -22.14 7.79
C TYR A 138 2.09 -21.52 7.63
N ALA A 139 2.18 -20.26 7.20
CA ALA A 139 3.46 -19.56 7.00
C ALA A 139 4.26 -19.41 8.31
N LEU A 140 3.59 -19.40 9.46
CA LEU A 140 4.21 -19.34 10.79
C LEU A 140 4.48 -20.72 11.42
N SER A 141 3.99 -21.80 10.81
CA SER A 141 4.09 -23.15 11.38
C SER A 141 5.53 -23.68 11.40
N ALA A 142 5.79 -24.60 12.33
CA ALA A 142 7.09 -25.25 12.46
C ALA A 142 7.49 -25.95 11.15
N GLY A 143 8.74 -25.74 10.72
CA GLY A 143 9.26 -26.24 9.44
C GLY A 143 9.04 -25.29 8.26
N TYR A 144 8.07 -24.38 8.33
CA TYR A 144 7.74 -23.46 7.23
C TYR A 144 8.08 -21.99 7.53
N PHE A 145 8.22 -21.62 8.82
CA PHE A 145 8.57 -20.27 9.25
C PHE A 145 9.77 -19.66 8.51
N ASP A 146 10.86 -20.42 8.40
CA ASP A 146 12.09 -19.95 7.76
C ASP A 146 11.95 -19.82 6.23
N ALA A 147 11.20 -20.73 5.62
CA ALA A 147 10.99 -20.77 4.18
C ALA A 147 10.05 -19.66 3.70
N TYR A 148 9.05 -19.29 4.50
CA TYR A 148 8.03 -18.30 4.14
C TYR A 148 8.20 -16.99 4.91
N TYR A 149 7.82 -16.94 6.19
CA TYR A 149 7.73 -15.67 6.94
C TYR A 149 9.09 -14.96 7.07
N ARG A 150 10.13 -15.67 7.51
CA ARG A 150 11.49 -15.10 7.63
C ARG A 150 12.05 -14.69 6.26
N LYS A 151 11.78 -15.48 5.21
CA LYS A 151 12.20 -15.14 3.84
C LYS A 151 11.48 -13.87 3.36
N ALA A 152 10.18 -13.76 3.59
CA ALA A 152 9.39 -12.58 3.21
C ALA A 152 9.87 -11.32 3.93
N GLN A 153 10.20 -11.40 5.23
CA GLN A 153 10.79 -10.26 5.96
C GLN A 153 12.14 -9.82 5.38
N ARG A 154 13.00 -10.76 4.95
CA ARG A 154 14.26 -10.43 4.26
C ARG A 154 14.00 -9.74 2.93
N VAL A 155 13.04 -10.21 2.14
CA VAL A 155 12.69 -9.56 0.85
C VAL A 155 12.03 -8.20 1.07
N ARG A 156 11.19 -8.03 2.11
CA ARG A 156 10.68 -6.71 2.54
C ARG A 156 11.81 -5.72 2.80
N THR A 157 12.91 -6.19 3.39
CA THR A 157 14.10 -5.34 3.61
C THR A 157 14.70 -4.86 2.29
N LEU A 158 14.78 -5.73 1.28
CA LEU A 158 15.26 -5.34 -0.06
C LEU A 158 14.32 -4.32 -0.73
N ILE A 159 13.00 -4.50 -0.62
CA ILE A 159 12.02 -3.54 -1.14
C ILE A 159 12.18 -2.18 -0.46
N LYS A 160 12.37 -2.16 0.87
CA LYS A 160 12.63 -0.93 1.62
C LYS A 160 13.92 -0.25 1.16
N GLN A 161 14.99 -1.03 0.96
CA GLN A 161 16.28 -0.53 0.48
C GLN A 161 16.19 0.08 -0.92
N ASP A 162 15.36 -0.45 -1.82
CA ASP A 162 15.13 0.16 -3.13
C ASP A 162 14.60 1.60 -2.98
N PHE A 163 13.57 1.81 -2.16
CA PHE A 163 13.01 3.14 -1.89
C PHE A 163 14.03 4.06 -1.22
N GLU A 164 14.72 3.60 -0.18
CA GLU A 164 15.77 4.39 0.50
C GLU A 164 16.85 4.83 -0.48
N THR A 165 17.34 3.92 -1.31
CA THR A 165 18.41 4.21 -2.28
C THR A 165 17.97 5.25 -3.31
N VAL A 166 16.74 5.18 -3.84
CA VAL A 166 16.27 6.16 -4.85
C VAL A 166 16.01 7.52 -4.21
N PHE A 167 15.46 7.58 -3.00
CA PHE A 167 15.20 8.86 -2.31
C PHE A 167 16.49 9.53 -1.84
N GLU A 168 17.49 8.78 -1.39
CA GLU A 168 18.78 9.33 -0.96
C GLU A 168 19.57 9.91 -2.13
N ASN A 169 19.51 9.27 -3.30
CA ASN A 169 20.49 9.53 -4.35
C ASN A 169 19.91 10.18 -5.62
N GLN A 170 18.62 10.00 -5.90
CA GLN A 170 18.09 10.23 -7.25
C GLN A 170 16.88 11.16 -7.30
N VAL A 171 15.91 11.01 -6.39
CA VAL A 171 14.60 11.66 -6.53
C VAL A 171 14.05 12.15 -5.20
N ASP A 172 13.14 13.11 -5.25
CA ASP A 172 12.50 13.69 -4.06
C ASP A 172 11.12 13.05 -3.81
N ILE A 173 10.44 12.62 -4.87
CA ILE A 173 9.19 11.84 -4.83
C ILE A 173 9.20 10.78 -5.94
N VAL A 174 8.31 9.79 -5.83
CA VAL A 174 8.03 8.78 -6.86
C VAL A 174 6.57 8.88 -7.28
N VAL A 175 6.30 8.80 -8.59
CA VAL A 175 4.94 8.84 -9.15
C VAL A 175 4.63 7.55 -9.90
N THR A 176 3.44 7.00 -9.65
CA THR A 176 2.95 5.74 -10.23
C THR A 176 1.43 5.78 -10.38
N PRO A 177 0.81 4.97 -11.24
CA PRO A 177 -0.64 4.72 -11.12
C PRO A 177 -0.98 4.22 -9.71
N THR A 178 -2.15 4.57 -9.19
CA THR A 178 -2.66 3.98 -7.92
C THR A 178 -3.13 2.54 -8.14
N SER A 179 -3.79 2.28 -9.26
CA SER A 179 -4.32 0.97 -9.65
C SER A 179 -3.96 0.70 -11.12
N PRO A 180 -3.74 -0.56 -11.53
CA PRO A 180 -3.50 -0.91 -12.92
C PRO A 180 -4.73 -0.81 -13.82
N PHE A 181 -5.94 -0.73 -13.26
CA PHE A 181 -7.19 -0.61 -14.01
C PHE A 181 -8.19 0.30 -13.28
N PRO A 182 -9.18 0.88 -14.00
CA PRO A 182 -10.29 1.59 -13.38
C PRO A 182 -11.17 0.65 -12.54
N ALA A 183 -12.15 1.21 -11.81
CA ALA A 183 -13.10 0.40 -11.05
C ALA A 183 -13.78 -0.66 -11.94
N PHE A 184 -13.98 -1.85 -11.41
CA PHE A 184 -14.65 -2.96 -12.11
C PHE A 184 -15.99 -3.29 -11.43
N ASP A 185 -16.90 -3.88 -12.19
CA ASP A 185 -18.24 -4.21 -11.69
C ASP A 185 -18.23 -5.22 -10.54
N LEU A 186 -19.28 -5.18 -9.71
CA LEU A 186 -19.47 -6.13 -8.64
C LEU A 186 -19.50 -7.56 -9.19
N GLY A 187 -18.63 -8.42 -8.64
CA GLY A 187 -18.52 -9.82 -9.04
C GLY A 187 -17.62 -10.07 -10.26
N ALA A 188 -17.10 -9.05 -10.93
CA ALA A 188 -16.24 -9.22 -12.11
C ALA A 188 -14.90 -9.91 -11.80
N LYS A 189 -14.42 -9.82 -10.56
CA LYS A 189 -13.18 -10.46 -10.08
C LYS A 189 -13.45 -11.41 -8.91
N ALA A 190 -14.00 -12.58 -9.23
CA ALA A 190 -14.25 -13.62 -8.22
C ALA A 190 -12.96 -14.35 -7.80
N ASP A 191 -11.91 -14.33 -8.64
CA ASP A 191 -10.62 -14.95 -8.33
C ASP A 191 -9.77 -14.06 -7.40
N PRO A 192 -9.32 -14.57 -6.24
CA PRO A 192 -8.53 -13.80 -5.29
C PRO A 192 -7.22 -13.27 -5.86
N LEU A 193 -6.52 -14.03 -6.72
CA LEU A 193 -5.24 -13.58 -7.28
C LEU A 193 -5.42 -12.36 -8.19
N SER A 194 -6.47 -12.38 -9.01
CA SER A 194 -6.85 -11.26 -9.87
C SER A 194 -7.22 -10.00 -9.08
N MET A 195 -7.77 -10.17 -7.86
CA MET A 195 -8.04 -9.08 -6.93
C MET A 195 -6.73 -8.54 -6.33
N TYR A 196 -5.80 -9.40 -5.94
CA TYR A 196 -4.55 -9.01 -5.30
C TYR A 196 -3.65 -8.18 -6.21
N LEU A 197 -3.74 -8.39 -7.53
CA LEU A 197 -3.04 -7.58 -8.52
C LEU A 197 -3.57 -6.14 -8.61
N ALA A 198 -4.75 -5.83 -8.07
CA ALA A 198 -5.22 -4.45 -7.94
C ALA A 198 -4.25 -3.61 -7.09
N ASP A 199 -3.60 -4.25 -6.10
CA ASP A 199 -2.77 -3.58 -5.12
C ASP A 199 -1.28 -3.51 -5.52
N VAL A 200 -0.94 -3.85 -6.78
CA VAL A 200 0.45 -4.02 -7.23
C VAL A 200 1.30 -2.76 -7.07
N PHE A 201 0.68 -1.58 -7.18
CA PHE A 201 1.37 -0.29 -7.04
C PHE A 201 1.31 0.31 -5.63
N VAL A 202 0.41 -0.13 -4.76
CA VAL A 202 0.23 0.43 -3.40
C VAL A 202 0.89 -0.42 -2.31
N SER A 203 0.97 -1.74 -2.52
CA SER A 203 1.62 -2.66 -1.58
C SER A 203 3.10 -2.35 -1.31
N PRO A 204 3.92 -1.96 -2.32
CA PRO A 204 5.34 -1.67 -2.10
C PRO A 204 5.59 -0.56 -1.07
N ALA A 205 4.82 0.54 -1.12
CA ALA A 205 4.97 1.67 -0.18
C ALA A 205 4.65 1.23 1.27
N SER A 206 3.60 0.43 1.45
CA SER A 206 3.23 -0.13 2.76
C SER A 206 4.32 -1.04 3.32
N LEU A 207 4.93 -1.87 2.47
CA LEU A 207 6.04 -2.74 2.88
C LEU A 207 7.29 -1.94 3.27
N ALA A 208 7.59 -0.88 2.52
CA ALA A 208 8.73 0.00 2.80
C ALA A 208 8.49 0.94 4.00
N GLY A 209 7.23 1.18 4.39
CA GLY A 209 6.88 2.10 5.47
C GLY A 209 7.08 3.56 5.08
N VAL A 210 6.79 3.90 3.83
CA VAL A 210 6.90 5.25 3.26
C VAL A 210 5.51 5.83 3.00
N PRO A 211 5.32 7.16 3.16
CA PRO A 211 4.03 7.79 2.93
C PRO A 211 3.67 7.80 1.44
N ALA A 212 2.40 7.58 1.14
CA ALA A 212 1.85 7.63 -0.21
C ALA A 212 0.49 8.33 -0.23
N LEU A 213 0.26 9.14 -1.24
CA LEU A 213 -0.98 9.89 -1.47
C LEU A 213 -1.56 9.50 -2.83
N SER A 214 -2.85 9.18 -2.89
CA SER A 214 -3.56 9.06 -4.16
C SER A 214 -4.38 10.32 -4.42
N VAL A 215 -4.26 10.90 -5.62
CA VAL A 215 -5.07 12.02 -6.10
C VAL A 215 -5.78 11.66 -7.40
N PRO A 216 -6.93 12.28 -7.72
CA PRO A 216 -7.57 12.12 -9.03
C PRO A 216 -6.63 12.59 -10.16
N ALA A 217 -6.50 11.77 -11.20
CA ALA A 217 -5.64 12.04 -12.35
C ALA A 217 -6.43 12.29 -13.65
N GLY A 218 -7.67 11.83 -13.69
CA GLY A 218 -8.55 11.91 -14.86
C GLY A 218 -9.68 10.91 -14.77
N THR A 219 -10.36 10.71 -15.89
CA THR A 219 -11.45 9.75 -16.04
C THR A 219 -11.26 8.94 -17.31
N THR A 220 -11.70 7.69 -17.30
CA THR A 220 -11.80 6.88 -18.52
C THR A 220 -12.87 7.43 -19.46
N THR A 221 -12.90 6.90 -20.69
CA THR A 221 -13.96 7.16 -21.68
C THR A 221 -15.35 6.84 -21.13
N ASP A 222 -15.45 5.82 -20.29
CA ASP A 222 -16.69 5.40 -19.61
C ASP A 222 -16.98 6.20 -18.32
N GLY A 223 -16.20 7.23 -18.03
CA GLY A 223 -16.41 8.13 -16.88
C GLY A 223 -15.92 7.58 -15.53
N LEU A 224 -15.09 6.54 -15.53
CA LEU A 224 -14.55 5.96 -14.29
C LEU A 224 -13.29 6.74 -13.84
N PRO A 225 -13.17 7.13 -12.55
CA PRO A 225 -12.00 7.86 -12.07
C PRO A 225 -10.70 7.04 -12.15
N ILE A 226 -9.61 7.72 -12.51
CA ILE A 226 -8.24 7.19 -12.49
C ILE A 226 -7.45 7.90 -11.39
N GLY A 227 -6.70 7.14 -10.60
CA GLY A 227 -5.87 7.65 -9.51
C GLY A 227 -4.37 7.68 -9.86
N LEU A 228 -3.71 8.78 -9.50
CA LEU A 228 -2.26 8.92 -9.50
C LEU A 228 -1.75 8.87 -8.06
N GLN A 229 -0.74 8.04 -7.82
CA GLN A 229 -0.11 7.86 -6.54
C GLN A 229 1.23 8.61 -6.50
N ILE A 230 1.44 9.35 -5.42
CA ILE A 230 2.65 10.12 -5.10
C ILE A 230 3.24 9.53 -3.83
N ILE A 231 4.46 8.99 -3.91
CA ILE A 231 5.17 8.35 -2.80
C ILE A 231 6.34 9.25 -2.42
N GLY A 232 6.49 9.55 -1.13
CA GLY A 232 7.57 10.38 -0.61
C GLY A 232 8.48 9.59 0.33
N PRO A 233 9.64 10.14 0.72
CA PRO A 233 10.46 9.58 1.77
C PRO A 233 9.73 9.54 3.12
N ARG A 234 10.26 8.75 4.06
CA ARG A 234 9.69 8.59 5.40
C ARG A 234 9.52 9.98 6.06
N LEU A 235 8.32 10.24 6.60
CA LEU A 235 7.92 11.50 7.25
C LEU A 235 7.90 12.74 6.33
N SER A 236 7.66 12.55 5.03
CA SER A 236 7.58 13.66 4.07
C SER A 236 6.15 13.96 3.58
N GLU A 237 5.15 13.77 4.44
CA GLU A 237 3.74 13.96 4.08
C GLU A 237 3.47 15.38 3.54
N GLY A 238 4.13 16.40 4.10
CA GLY A 238 4.02 17.77 3.62
C GLY A 238 4.42 17.93 2.15
N ILE A 239 5.44 17.20 1.69
CA ILE A 239 5.90 17.23 0.29
C ILE A 239 4.85 16.60 -0.63
N ILE A 240 4.39 15.37 -0.32
CA ILE A 240 3.44 14.67 -1.19
C ILE A 240 2.06 15.35 -1.20
N LEU A 241 1.64 15.95 -0.08
CA LEU A 241 0.42 16.74 0.01
C LEU A 241 0.52 18.03 -0.83
N ASN A 242 1.68 18.71 -0.81
CA ASN A 242 1.93 19.86 -1.68
C ASN A 242 1.82 19.48 -3.15
N VAL A 243 2.52 18.44 -3.59
CA VAL A 243 2.47 17.99 -5.00
C VAL A 243 1.05 17.58 -5.39
N GLY A 244 0.34 16.86 -4.51
CA GLY A 244 -1.07 16.52 -4.72
C GLY A 244 -1.97 17.75 -4.83
N HIS A 245 -1.76 18.77 -3.99
CA HIS A 245 -2.47 20.04 -4.07
C HIS A 245 -2.21 20.75 -5.40
N GLN A 246 -0.95 20.91 -5.80
CA GLN A 246 -0.56 21.56 -7.05
C GLN A 246 -1.11 20.84 -8.31
N LEU A 247 -1.27 19.52 -8.26
CA LEU A 247 -1.89 18.74 -9.33
C LEU A 247 -3.43 18.84 -9.36
N THR A 248 -4.07 19.14 -8.24
CA THR A 248 -5.54 19.14 -8.13
C THR A 248 -6.15 20.54 -8.03
N ALA A 249 -5.35 21.53 -7.66
CA ALA A 249 -5.68 22.95 -7.77
C ALA A 249 -5.76 23.30 -9.26
N ASN A 250 -6.90 23.85 -9.66
CA ASN A 250 -7.13 24.46 -10.97
C ASN A 250 -6.75 25.93 -10.90
#